data_AF-A0AAV7IVS5-F1
#
_entry.id   AF-A0AAV7IVS5-F1
#
_cell.length_a   1.000
_cell.length_b   1.000
_cell.length_c   1.000
_cell.angle_alpha   90.00
_cell.angle_beta   90.00
_cell.angle_gamma   90.00
#
_symmetry.space_group_name_H-M   'P 1'
#
loop_
_entity.id
_entity.type
_entity.pdbx_description
1 polymer ?
#
loop_
_entity_poly.entity_id
_entity_poly.type
_entity_poly.pdbx_seq_one_letter_code
_entity_poly.pdbx_strand_id
1 'polypeptide(L)'
;MLDAGHFIDPDENRKFILSTQDASIGGFAKFYDTRADPLHTYLGLCGLSLMGEPGLLPMNAALNVSNRVYKHLKEIHKKWKTN
;
A
#
# COMPACT_ATOMS: atom_id res chain seq x y z
N MET A 1 -11.22 2.91 9.45
CA MET A 1 -11.11 1.60 8.79
C MET A 1 -11.87 0.60 9.66
N LEU A 2 -12.20 -0.59 9.15
CA LEU A 2 -13.07 -1.60 9.79
C LEU A 2 -12.65 -2.12 11.18
N ASP A 3 -11.58 -1.57 11.78
CA ASP A 3 -11.02 -1.96 13.08
C ASP A 3 -10.70 -3.47 13.21
N ALA A 4 -10.39 -4.08 12.06
CA ALA A 4 -10.22 -5.51 11.88
C ALA A 4 -8.74 -5.93 11.77
N GLY A 5 -7.79 -5.05 12.12
CA GLY A 5 -6.36 -5.34 11.96
C GLY A 5 -5.86 -6.53 12.80
N HIS A 6 -6.54 -6.83 13.90
CA HIS A 6 -6.24 -7.96 14.77
C HIS A 6 -6.51 -9.33 14.14
N PHE A 7 -7.24 -9.40 13.01
CA PHE A 7 -7.44 -10.63 12.27
C PHE A 7 -6.30 -10.97 11.31
N ILE A 8 -5.29 -10.10 11.18
CA ILE A 8 -4.18 -10.27 10.24
C ILE A 8 -2.93 -10.68 11.02
N ASP A 9 -2.28 -11.76 10.59
CA ASP A 9 -0.90 -12.06 10.95
C ASP A 9 0.04 -11.23 10.04
N PRO A 10 0.77 -10.23 10.57
CA PRO A 10 1.59 -9.36 9.75
C PRO A 10 2.80 -10.08 9.13
N ASP A 11 3.36 -11.07 9.81
CA ASP A 11 4.57 -11.76 9.36
C ASP A 11 4.24 -12.72 8.20
N GLU A 12 3.17 -13.51 8.34
CA GLU A 12 2.71 -14.40 7.27
C GLU A 12 2.16 -13.60 6.07
N ASN A 13 1.48 -12.47 6.30
CA ASN A 13 1.03 -11.60 5.22
C ASN A 13 2.21 -10.98 4.46
N ARG A 14 3.23 -10.48 5.18
CA ARG A 14 4.46 -9.95 4.57
C ARG A 14 5.16 -11.02 3.74
N LYS A 15 5.31 -12.21 4.29
CA LYS A 15 5.94 -13.35 3.61
C LYS A 15 5.19 -13.73 2.34
N PHE A 16 3.86 -13.76 2.38
CA PHE A 16 3.04 -14.03 1.20
C PHE A 16 3.24 -12.97 0.11
N ILE A 17 3.15 -11.68 0.45
CA ILE A 17 3.34 -10.60 -0.53
C ILE A 17 4.73 -10.69 -1.18
N LEU A 18 5.79 -10.88 -0.40
CA LEU A 18 7.14 -10.99 -0.93
C LEU A 18 7.34 -12.24 -1.80
N SER A 19 6.58 -13.31 -1.57
CA SER A 19 6.63 -14.51 -2.42
C SER A 19 6.06 -14.27 -3.82
N THR A 20 5.27 -13.21 -4.04
CA THR A 20 4.75 -12.84 -5.36
C THR A 20 5.60 -11.79 -6.08
N GLN A 21 6.73 -11.40 -5.50
CA GLN A 21 7.64 -10.44 -6.11
C GLN A 21 8.41 -11.08 -7.28
N ASP A 22 8.40 -10.42 -8.44
CA ASP A 22 9.21 -10.84 -9.57
C ASP A 22 10.65 -10.34 -9.38
N ALA A 23 11.59 -11.26 -9.16
CA ALA A 23 13.00 -10.93 -8.92
C ALA A 23 13.74 -10.46 -10.20
N SER A 24 13.18 -10.70 -11.39
CA SER A 24 13.83 -10.42 -12.67
C SER A 24 13.45 -9.05 -13.23
N ILE A 25 12.17 -8.70 -13.22
CA ILE A 25 11.65 -7.43 -13.76
C ILE A 25 11.13 -6.49 -12.67
N GLY A 26 11.01 -6.96 -11.43
CA GLY A 26 10.39 -6.22 -10.34
C GLY A 26 8.85 -6.25 -10.39
N GLY A 27 8.25 -5.64 -9.39
CA GLY A 27 6.79 -5.65 -9.21
C GLY A 27 6.29 -6.90 -8.50
N PHE A 28 4.97 -6.95 -8.31
CA PHE A 28 4.27 -8.06 -7.66
C PHE A 28 3.18 -8.62 -8.56
N ALA A 29 3.00 -9.94 -8.47
CA ALA A 29 1.93 -10.67 -9.12
C ALA A 29 0.79 -11.00 -8.15
N LYS A 30 -0.31 -11.54 -8.71
CA LYS A 30 -1.46 -12.00 -7.91
C LYS A 30 -1.11 -13.20 -7.03
N PHE A 31 -0.37 -14.15 -7.60
CA PHE A 31 0.05 -15.39 -6.96
C PHE A 31 1.53 -15.64 -7.24
N TYR A 32 2.12 -16.56 -6.48
CA TYR A 32 3.44 -17.10 -6.78
C TYR A 32 3.51 -17.61 -8.23
N ASP A 33 4.63 -17.32 -8.90
CA ASP A 33 4.93 -17.78 -10.27
C ASP A 33 3.90 -17.35 -11.33
N THR A 34 3.26 -16.21 -11.10
CA THR A 34 2.43 -15.53 -12.11
C THR A 34 3.06 -14.20 -12.51
N ARG A 35 2.62 -13.65 -13.65
CA ARG A 35 3.22 -12.42 -14.18
C ARG A 35 2.87 -11.21 -13.30
N ALA A 36 3.89 -10.44 -12.92
CA ALA A 36 3.70 -9.17 -12.23
C ALA A 36 2.98 -8.14 -13.11
N ASP A 37 2.17 -7.29 -12.49
CA ASP A 37 1.43 -6.23 -13.16
C ASP A 37 1.31 -4.96 -12.29
N PRO A 38 0.96 -3.80 -12.86
CA PRO A 38 0.87 -2.56 -12.10
C PRO A 38 -0.15 -2.58 -10.95
N LEU A 39 -1.27 -3.30 -11.11
CA LEU A 39 -2.33 -3.34 -10.10
C LEU A 39 -1.85 -4.09 -8.86
N HIS A 40 -1.37 -5.32 -9.03
CA HIS A 40 -0.88 -6.14 -7.92
C HIS A 40 0.41 -5.57 -7.34
N THR A 41 1.25 -4.93 -8.16
CA THR A 41 2.41 -4.18 -7.67
C THR A 41 1.99 -3.07 -6.73
N TYR A 42 1.04 -2.24 -7.14
CA TYR A 42 0.55 -1.15 -6.31
C TYR A 42 -0.10 -1.65 -5.01
N LEU A 43 -0.97 -2.65 -5.09
CA LEU A 43 -1.67 -3.20 -3.92
C LEU A 43 -0.73 -3.96 -2.98
N GLY A 44 0.27 -4.67 -3.50
CA GLY A 44 1.31 -5.31 -2.70
C GLY A 44 2.12 -4.28 -1.90
N LEU A 45 2.54 -3.18 -2.56
CA LEU A 45 3.20 -2.06 -1.88
C LEU A 45 2.30 -1.39 -0.84
N CYS A 46 1.00 -1.24 -1.11
CA CYS A 46 0.04 -0.76 -0.13
C CYS A 46 -0.07 -1.69 1.09
N GLY A 47 -0.17 -3.01 0.87
CA GLY A 47 -0.19 -3.99 1.95
C GLY A 47 1.07 -3.93 2.83
N LEU A 48 2.24 -3.87 2.21
CA LEU A 48 3.52 -3.68 2.89
C LEU A 48 3.58 -2.35 3.65
N SER A 49 3.11 -1.25 3.04
CA SER A 49 3.03 0.06 3.69
C SER A 49 2.14 0.07 4.93
N LEU A 50 1.00 -0.65 4.90
CA LEU A 50 0.11 -0.78 6.06
C LEU A 50 0.75 -1.54 7.22
N MET A 51 1.69 -2.43 6.94
CA MET A 51 2.48 -3.15 7.96
C MET A 51 3.73 -2.38 8.40
N GLY A 52 4.00 -1.21 7.82
CA GLY A 52 5.17 -0.39 8.17
C GLY A 52 6.48 -0.86 7.52
N GLU A 53 6.42 -1.47 6.34
CA GLU A 53 7.60 -1.96 5.61
C GLU A 53 8.66 -0.84 5.46
N PRO A 54 9.93 -1.12 5.84
CA PRO A 54 11.01 -0.17 5.67
C PRO A 54 11.17 0.31 4.23
N GLY A 55 11.38 1.62 4.05
CA GLY A 55 11.53 2.22 2.73
C GLY A 55 10.22 2.58 2.03
N LEU A 56 9.05 2.17 2.56
CA LEU A 56 7.76 2.62 2.05
C LEU A 56 7.20 3.78 2.87
N LEU A 57 6.56 4.73 2.17
CA LEU A 57 5.83 5.81 2.83
C LEU A 57 4.57 5.25 3.49
N PRO A 58 4.21 5.71 4.70
CA PRO A 58 2.92 5.37 5.30
C PRO A 58 1.76 5.79 4.40
N MET A 59 0.75 4.93 4.26
CA MET A 59 -0.43 5.20 3.44
C MET A 59 -1.67 5.56 4.25
N ASN A 60 -2.60 6.25 3.60
CA ASN A 60 -3.98 6.44 4.04
C ASN A 60 -4.85 5.39 3.33
N ALA A 61 -5.30 4.40 4.09
CA ALA A 61 -6.06 3.27 3.55
C ALA A 61 -7.44 3.68 3.00
N ALA A 62 -8.11 4.64 3.63
CA ALA A 62 -9.45 5.06 3.23
C ALA A 62 -9.48 5.77 1.86
N LEU A 63 -8.42 6.51 1.55
CA LEU A 63 -8.27 7.21 0.26
C LEU A 63 -7.39 6.47 -0.74
N ASN A 64 -6.78 5.35 -0.34
CA ASN A 64 -5.84 4.60 -1.14
C ASN A 64 -4.73 5.50 -1.73
N VAL A 65 -4.08 6.30 -0.87
CA VAL A 65 -2.97 7.18 -1.27
C VAL A 65 -1.93 7.28 -0.16
N SER A 66 -0.72 7.75 -0.46
CA SER A 66 0.26 8.05 0.59
C SER A 66 -0.26 9.11 1.57
N ASN A 67 0.19 9.06 2.83
CA ASN A 67 -0.11 10.11 3.80
C ASN A 67 0.41 11.48 3.37
N ARG A 68 1.46 11.53 2.53
CA ARG A 68 1.94 12.76 1.87
C ARG A 68 0.85 13.38 1.00
N VAL A 69 0.23 12.59 0.12
CA VAL A 69 -0.87 13.04 -0.76
C VAL A 69 -2.07 13.46 0.06
N TYR A 70 -2.45 12.67 1.07
CA TYR A 70 -3.56 13.04 1.96
C TYR A 70 -3.32 14.39 2.67
N LYS A 71 -2.11 14.64 3.18
CA LYS A 71 -1.75 15.94 3.78
C LYS A 71 -1.86 17.07 2.76
N HIS A 72 -1.36 16.87 1.54
CA HIS A 72 -1.45 17.87 0.48
C HIS A 72 -2.91 18.19 0.10
N LEU A 73 -3.76 17.16 -0.03
CA LEU A 73 -5.19 17.33 -0.31
C LEU A 73 -5.89 18.17 0.76
N LYS A 74 -5.54 18.00 2.03
CA LYS A 74 -6.07 18.85 3.12
C LYS A 74 -5.70 20.32 2.96
N GLU A 75 -4.49 20.63 2.53
CA GLU A 75 -4.08 22.02 2.28
C GLU A 75 -4.81 22.63 1.08
N ILE A 76 -5.06 21.84 0.02
CA ILE A 76 -5.91 22.26 -1.10
C ILE A 76 -7.32 22.60 -0.61
N HIS A 77 -7.94 21.72 0.18
CA HIS A 77 -9.29 21.94 0.70
C HIS A 77 -9.39 23.17 1.62
N LYS A 78 -8.34 23.49 2.40
CA LYS A 78 -8.31 24.73 3.20
C LYS A 78 -8.34 25.96 2.32
N LYS A 79 -7.53 26.00 1.26
CA LYS A 79 -7.48 27.12 0.31
C LYS A 79 -8.83 27.35 -0.39
N TRP A 80 -9.53 26.27 -0.72
CA TRP A 80 -10.86 26.37 -1.34
C TRP A 80 -11.95 26.89 -0.39
N LYS A 81 -11.77 26.78 0.93
CA LYS A 81 -12.73 27.32 1.90
C LYS A 81 -12.51 28.80 2.23
N THR A 82 -11.32 29.32 1.93
CA THR A 82 -10.95 30.73 2.17
C THR A 82 -11.18 31.62 0.94
N ASN A 83 -11.54 31.02 -0.20
CA ASN A 83 -11.98 31.68 -1.42
C ASN A 83 -13.49 31.56 -1.56
#